data_AF-A0A6G9CMV3-F1
#
_entry.id   AF-A0A6G9CMV3-F1
#
_cell.length_a   1.000
_cell.length_b   1.000
_cell.length_c   1.000
_cell.angle_alpha   90.00
_cell.angle_beta   90.00
_cell.angle_gamma   90.00
#
_symmetry.space_group_name_H-M   'P 1'
#
loop_
_entity.id
_entity.type
_entity.pdbx_description
1 polymer ?
#
loop_
_entity_poly.entity_id
_entity_poly.type
_entity_poly.pdbx_seq_one_letter_code
_entity_poly.pdbx_strand_id
1 'polypeptide(L)'
;MAQYPPLAPHLKRAPTPSNLAASAELSRAAAREAVRRIGRATTALHALAETEHPSTAQMVAAVAAWTSAQDAIHAALVDVAAAAVLGGAAVSTTARGAFGVRPQTLSVWLQHDTVAQLRGVDLEKVDGEWKPVHASDLRELDQEAANGAGSAAGDTDSGAPDTSAVAAGAHVPAAGAQIPATGDVDPEVLAADRAELQRLGIDMAEVEREALGGGA
;
A
#
# COMPACT_ATOMS: atom_id res chain seq x y z
N MET A 1 24.58 -22.02 -7.01
CA MET A 1 24.23 -20.70 -6.43
C MET A 1 23.01 -20.19 -7.19
N ALA A 2 21.87 -20.00 -6.53
CA ALA A 2 20.68 -19.46 -7.20
C ALA A 2 20.92 -17.97 -7.48
N GLN A 3 20.97 -17.59 -8.76
CA GLN A 3 21.12 -16.21 -9.19
C GLN A 3 19.76 -15.54 -9.04
N TYR A 4 19.64 -14.59 -8.11
CA TYR A 4 18.39 -13.89 -7.89
C TYR A 4 18.11 -12.91 -9.03
N PRO A 5 16.86 -12.81 -9.50
CA PRO A 5 16.50 -11.89 -10.56
C PRO A 5 16.74 -10.44 -10.10
N PRO A 6 17.20 -9.55 -11.01
CA PRO A 6 17.34 -8.14 -10.70
C PRO A 6 15.98 -7.52 -10.35
N LEU A 7 16.00 -6.49 -9.50
CA LEU A 7 14.80 -5.75 -9.11
C LEU A 7 14.09 -5.22 -10.36
N ALA A 8 12.79 -5.53 -10.52
CA ALA A 8 12.03 -5.17 -11.69
C ALA A 8 12.07 -3.66 -11.97
N PRO A 9 12.12 -3.23 -13.24
CA PRO A 9 12.35 -1.84 -13.61
C PRO A 9 11.25 -0.88 -13.13
N HIS A 10 9.98 -1.32 -13.08
CA HIS A 10 8.87 -0.50 -12.60
C HIS A 10 9.00 -0.13 -11.11
N LEU A 11 9.54 -1.03 -10.27
CA LEU A 11 9.77 -0.77 -8.84
C LEU A 11 10.85 0.29 -8.58
N LYS A 12 11.65 0.62 -9.59
CA LYS A 12 12.69 1.68 -9.52
C LYS A 12 12.18 3.04 -9.95
N ARG A 13 11.00 3.13 -10.57
CA ARG A 13 10.44 4.40 -11.08
C ARG A 13 10.03 5.30 -9.92
N ALA A 14 10.02 6.61 -10.14
CA ALA A 14 9.37 7.52 -9.22
C ALA A 14 7.83 7.32 -9.30
N PRO A 15 7.09 7.42 -8.19
CA PRO A 15 5.64 7.40 -8.23
C PRO A 15 5.13 8.65 -8.97
N THR A 16 4.09 8.50 -9.78
CA THR A 16 3.35 9.63 -10.36
C THR A 16 2.38 10.22 -9.30
N PRO A 17 1.86 11.44 -9.50
CA PRO A 17 0.82 11.99 -8.62
C PRO A 17 -0.42 11.09 -8.51
N SER A 18 -0.82 10.45 -9.61
CA SER A 18 -1.92 9.47 -9.63
C SER A 18 -1.58 8.20 -8.84
N ASN A 19 -0.32 7.74 -8.84
CA ASN A 19 0.11 6.63 -7.96
C ASN A 19 -0.01 6.99 -6.47
N LEU A 20 0.34 8.21 -6.07
CA LEU A 20 0.21 8.67 -4.68
C LEU A 20 -1.27 8.68 -4.24
N ALA A 21 -2.15 9.21 -5.08
CA ALA A 21 -3.59 9.21 -4.83
C ALA A 21 -4.16 7.79 -4.72
N ALA A 22 -3.83 6.92 -5.69
CA ALA A 22 -4.26 5.52 -5.69
C ALA A 22 -3.75 4.76 -4.46
N SER A 23 -2.48 4.94 -4.10
CA SER A 23 -1.86 4.33 -2.92
C SER A 23 -2.65 4.64 -1.65
N ALA A 24 -3.09 5.88 -1.45
CA ALA A 24 -3.82 6.26 -0.24
C ALA A 24 -5.17 5.54 -0.10
N GLU A 25 -5.85 5.21 -1.20
CA GLU A 25 -7.10 4.46 -1.18
C GLU A 25 -6.86 2.95 -1.07
N LEU A 26 -5.96 2.43 -1.91
CA LEU A 26 -5.64 1.01 -2.00
C LEU A 26 -5.01 0.49 -0.71
N SER A 27 -4.13 1.26 -0.07
CA SER A 27 -3.50 0.87 1.20
C SER A 27 -4.53 0.71 2.32
N ARG A 28 -5.52 1.62 2.40
CA ARG A 28 -6.62 1.52 3.38
C ARG A 28 -7.50 0.29 3.13
N ALA A 29 -7.86 0.03 1.88
CA ALA A 29 -8.66 -1.14 1.52
C ALA A 29 -7.92 -2.45 1.82
N ALA A 30 -6.65 -2.55 1.41
CA ALA A 30 -5.79 -3.70 1.65
C ALA A 30 -5.57 -3.93 3.15
N ALA A 31 -5.32 -2.88 3.94
CA ALA A 31 -5.12 -2.99 5.39
C ALA A 31 -6.38 -3.50 6.10
N ARG A 32 -7.56 -3.00 5.71
CA ARG A 32 -8.84 -3.49 6.24
C ARG A 32 -9.09 -4.96 5.90
N GLU A 33 -8.75 -5.39 4.68
CA GLU A 33 -8.86 -6.80 4.29
C GLU A 33 -7.87 -7.68 5.08
N ALA A 34 -6.62 -7.24 5.26
CA ALA A 34 -5.63 -7.95 6.06
C ALA A 34 -6.09 -8.14 7.51
N VAL A 35 -6.58 -7.08 8.16
CA VAL A 35 -7.13 -7.15 9.52
C VAL A 35 -8.33 -8.10 9.58
N ARG A 36 -9.26 -8.02 8.61
CA ARG A 36 -10.41 -8.95 8.56
C ARG A 36 -9.98 -10.41 8.42
N ARG A 37 -8.97 -10.71 7.59
CA ARG A 37 -8.45 -12.08 7.43
C ARG A 37 -7.76 -12.58 8.69
N ILE A 38 -6.97 -11.73 9.33
CA ILE A 38 -6.33 -12.05 10.61
C ILE A 38 -7.41 -12.35 11.67
N GLY A 39 -8.41 -11.48 11.84
CA GLY A 39 -9.49 -11.68 12.80
C GLY A 39 -10.29 -12.97 12.58
N ARG A 40 -10.60 -13.30 11.31
CA ARG A 40 -11.24 -14.58 10.97
C ARG A 40 -10.35 -15.78 11.31
N ALA A 41 -9.06 -15.70 11.01
CA ALA A 41 -8.12 -16.78 11.29
C ALA A 41 -7.86 -16.98 12.79
N THR A 42 -7.89 -15.91 13.59
CA THR A 42 -7.70 -15.98 15.05
C THR A 42 -8.94 -16.44 15.80
N THR A 43 -10.12 -16.50 15.18
CA THR A 43 -11.37 -16.84 15.85
C THR A 43 -11.30 -18.19 16.59
N ALA A 44 -10.74 -19.23 15.96
CA ALA A 44 -10.61 -20.54 16.59
C ALA A 44 -9.60 -20.57 17.75
N LEU A 45 -8.51 -19.80 17.63
CA LEU A 45 -7.51 -19.65 18.69
C LEU A 45 -8.07 -18.84 19.87
N HIS A 46 -8.88 -17.82 19.59
CA HIS A 46 -9.54 -17.04 20.62
C HIS A 46 -10.57 -17.87 21.38
N ALA A 47 -11.41 -18.63 20.67
CA ALA A 47 -12.36 -19.56 21.30
C ALA A 47 -11.64 -20.63 22.16
N LEU A 48 -10.46 -21.09 21.73
CA LEU A 48 -9.63 -21.99 22.52
C LEU A 48 -9.12 -21.32 23.81
N ALA A 49 -8.71 -20.05 23.74
CA ALA A 49 -8.22 -19.29 24.90
C ALA A 49 -9.31 -19.02 25.96
N GLU A 50 -10.57 -18.86 25.54
CA GLU A 50 -11.72 -18.69 26.44
C GLU A 50 -12.25 -20.02 27.01
N THR A 51 -11.74 -21.16 26.55
CA THR A 51 -12.16 -22.48 27.03
C THR A 51 -11.33 -22.88 28.26
N GLU A 52 -11.96 -23.13 29.41
CA GLU A 52 -11.26 -23.49 30.67
C GLU A 52 -10.48 -24.81 30.59
N HIS A 53 -11.06 -25.82 29.92
CA HIS A 53 -10.47 -27.15 29.75
C HIS A 53 -10.58 -27.63 28.30
N PRO A 54 -9.79 -27.08 27.36
CA PRO A 54 -9.87 -27.45 25.96
C PRO A 54 -9.38 -28.88 25.76
N SER A 55 -10.11 -29.66 24.97
CA SER A 55 -9.66 -30.99 24.54
C SER A 55 -8.49 -30.89 23.57
N THR A 56 -7.67 -31.95 23.50
CA THR A 56 -6.58 -32.04 22.52
C THR A 56 -7.08 -31.87 21.08
N ALA A 57 -8.28 -32.35 20.77
CA ALA A 57 -8.89 -32.18 19.45
C ALA A 57 -9.18 -30.70 19.13
N GLN A 58 -9.68 -29.93 20.11
CA GLN A 58 -9.90 -28.48 19.95
C GLN A 58 -8.59 -27.73 19.77
N MET A 59 -7.53 -28.08 20.52
CA MET A 59 -6.21 -27.48 20.36
C MET A 59 -5.66 -27.68 18.94
N VAL A 60 -5.67 -28.93 18.45
CA VAL A 60 -5.19 -29.27 17.10
C VAL A 60 -6.03 -28.59 16.02
N ALA A 61 -7.35 -28.56 16.17
CA ALA A 61 -8.25 -27.90 15.22
C ALA A 61 -8.00 -26.39 15.12
N ALA A 62 -7.79 -25.71 16.25
CA ALA A 62 -7.53 -24.28 16.27
C ALA A 62 -6.18 -23.92 15.61
N VAL A 63 -5.13 -24.72 15.87
CA VAL A 63 -3.83 -24.55 15.21
C VAL A 63 -3.94 -24.84 13.71
N ALA A 64 -4.64 -25.90 13.32
CA ALA A 64 -4.85 -26.23 11.91
C ALA A 64 -5.59 -25.11 11.16
N ALA A 65 -6.63 -24.53 11.77
CA ALA A 65 -7.36 -23.39 11.21
C ALA A 65 -6.43 -22.19 10.99
N TRP A 66 -5.64 -21.82 12.00
CA TRP A 66 -4.64 -20.75 11.88
C TRP A 66 -3.62 -21.02 10.77
N THR A 67 -3.01 -22.20 10.77
CA THR A 67 -1.99 -22.57 9.78
C THR A 67 -2.56 -22.55 8.36
N SER A 68 -3.79 -23.03 8.16
CA SER A 68 -4.44 -23.03 6.84
C SER A 68 -4.72 -21.62 6.30
N ALA A 69 -4.82 -20.61 7.18
CA ALA A 69 -5.08 -19.23 6.80
C ALA A 69 -3.81 -18.40 6.54
N GLN A 70 -2.61 -18.92 6.85
CA GLN A 70 -1.36 -18.16 6.79
C GLN A 70 -1.07 -17.61 5.40
N ASP A 71 -1.29 -18.39 4.34
CA ASP A 71 -1.04 -17.96 2.96
C ASP A 71 -1.95 -16.79 2.56
N ALA A 72 -3.22 -16.83 2.95
CA ALA A 72 -4.20 -15.77 2.65
C ALA A 72 -3.92 -14.48 3.44
N ILE A 73 -3.47 -14.60 4.69
CA ILE A 73 -3.00 -13.47 5.50
C ILE A 73 -1.75 -12.88 4.86
N HIS A 74 -0.79 -13.72 4.49
CA HIS A 74 0.44 -13.28 3.85
C HIS A 74 0.17 -12.52 2.56
N ALA A 75 -0.69 -13.04 1.68
CA ALA A 75 -1.11 -12.37 0.46
C ALA A 75 -1.72 -10.98 0.75
N ALA A 76 -2.58 -10.87 1.77
CA ALA A 76 -3.17 -9.58 2.15
C ALA A 76 -2.11 -8.57 2.63
N LEU A 77 -1.09 -9.03 3.38
CA LEU A 77 0.01 -8.18 3.81
C LEU A 77 0.87 -7.73 2.63
N VAL A 78 1.09 -8.61 1.64
CA VAL A 78 1.77 -8.25 0.39
C VAL A 78 0.98 -7.19 -0.38
N ASP A 79 -0.35 -7.24 -0.41
CA ASP A 79 -1.19 -6.21 -1.04
C ASP A 79 -1.02 -4.83 -0.37
N VAL A 80 -0.94 -4.80 0.97
CA VAL A 80 -0.65 -3.57 1.72
C VAL A 80 0.73 -3.01 1.33
N ALA A 81 1.74 -3.89 1.26
CA ALA A 81 3.08 -3.50 0.85
C ALA A 81 3.12 -3.01 -0.59
N ALA A 82 2.34 -3.63 -1.48
CA ALA A 82 2.24 -3.24 -2.88
C ALA A 82 1.65 -1.84 -3.03
N ALA A 83 0.58 -1.54 -2.30
CA ALA A 83 0.00 -0.20 -2.26
C ALA A 83 1.00 0.84 -1.74
N ALA A 84 1.72 0.55 -0.65
CA ALA A 84 2.73 1.45 -0.13
C ALA A 84 3.89 1.68 -1.13
N VAL A 85 4.35 0.63 -1.81
CA VAL A 85 5.41 0.73 -2.82
C VAL A 85 4.94 1.49 -4.06
N LEU A 86 3.68 1.34 -4.47
CA LEU A 86 3.05 2.17 -5.49
C LEU A 86 3.11 3.66 -5.09
N GLY A 87 2.82 3.98 -3.83
CA GLY A 87 2.92 5.32 -3.25
C GLY A 87 4.34 5.84 -3.00
N GLY A 88 5.38 5.10 -3.42
CA GLY A 88 6.76 5.55 -3.34
C GLY A 88 7.59 4.95 -2.20
N ALA A 89 7.03 4.06 -1.37
CA ALA A 89 7.84 3.35 -0.38
C ALA A 89 8.99 2.59 -1.06
N ALA A 90 10.16 2.62 -0.43
CA ALA A 90 11.33 1.90 -0.91
C ALA A 90 11.20 0.41 -0.58
N VAL A 91 11.25 -0.45 -1.62
CA VAL A 91 11.19 -1.93 -1.46
C VAL A 91 12.22 -2.44 -0.46
N SER A 92 13.40 -1.85 -0.40
CA SER A 92 14.46 -2.24 0.52
C SER A 92 14.17 -1.95 1.99
N THR A 93 13.45 -0.86 2.27
CA THR A 93 13.03 -0.49 3.62
C THR A 93 11.82 -1.32 4.02
N THR A 94 10.83 -1.47 3.13
CA THR A 94 9.64 -2.30 3.39
C THR A 94 10.01 -3.76 3.64
N ALA A 95 10.92 -4.34 2.83
CA ALA A 95 11.35 -5.72 2.99
C ALA A 95 12.00 -5.98 4.36
N ARG A 96 12.89 -5.09 4.79
CA ARG A 96 13.63 -5.26 6.05
C ARG A 96 12.79 -4.89 7.27
N GLY A 97 12.03 -3.80 7.19
CA GLY A 97 11.27 -3.27 8.32
C GLY A 97 9.99 -4.04 8.60
N ALA A 98 9.19 -4.34 7.56
CA ALA A 98 7.86 -4.92 7.74
C ALA A 98 7.83 -6.45 7.60
N PHE A 99 8.69 -7.03 6.77
CA PHE A 99 8.65 -8.46 6.45
C PHE A 99 9.86 -9.26 6.95
N GLY A 100 10.94 -8.59 7.39
CA GLY A 100 12.18 -9.26 7.79
C GLY A 100 12.84 -10.07 6.67
N VAL A 101 12.54 -9.78 5.40
CA VAL A 101 13.06 -10.50 4.24
C VAL A 101 14.10 -9.70 3.47
N ARG A 102 14.80 -10.38 2.56
CA ARG A 102 15.69 -9.71 1.61
C ARG A 102 14.88 -8.86 0.63
N PRO A 103 15.37 -7.68 0.20
CA PRO A 103 14.67 -6.85 -0.78
C PRO A 103 14.32 -7.57 -2.09
N GLN A 104 15.14 -8.53 -2.51
CA GLN A 104 14.89 -9.36 -3.69
C GLN A 104 13.66 -10.27 -3.50
N THR A 105 13.47 -10.82 -2.30
CA THR A 105 12.31 -11.66 -1.97
C THR A 105 11.02 -10.86 -2.07
N LEU A 106 10.96 -9.69 -1.43
CA LEU A 106 9.79 -8.81 -1.54
C LEU A 106 9.57 -8.36 -2.99
N SER A 107 10.64 -8.09 -3.75
CA SER A 107 10.51 -7.72 -5.16
C SER A 107 9.83 -8.80 -5.98
N VAL A 108 10.11 -10.08 -5.74
CA VAL A 108 9.46 -11.20 -6.42
C VAL A 108 7.97 -11.25 -6.07
N TRP A 109 7.62 -11.06 -4.79
CA TRP A 109 6.21 -11.00 -4.37
C TRP A 109 5.45 -9.85 -5.03
N LEU A 110 6.09 -8.69 -5.18
CA LEU A 110 5.47 -7.49 -5.75
C LEU A 110 5.41 -7.51 -7.29
N GLN A 111 6.19 -8.35 -7.95
CA GLN A 111 6.29 -8.40 -9.42
C GLN A 111 5.07 -9.01 -10.10
N HIS A 112 4.25 -9.77 -9.39
CA HIS A 112 3.16 -10.55 -9.97
C HIS A 112 1.83 -10.14 -9.36
N ASP A 113 0.88 -9.73 -10.21
CA ASP A 113 -0.52 -9.51 -9.86
C ASP A 113 -0.76 -8.52 -8.70
N THR A 114 0.19 -7.61 -8.45
CA THR A 114 0.03 -6.54 -7.45
C THR A 114 0.01 -5.17 -8.09
N VAL A 115 -0.58 -4.20 -7.39
CA VAL A 115 -0.64 -2.80 -7.82
C VAL A 115 0.73 -2.12 -7.91
N ALA A 116 1.78 -2.68 -7.30
CA ALA A 116 3.14 -2.17 -7.39
C ALA A 116 3.70 -2.23 -8.82
N GLN A 117 3.17 -3.10 -9.68
CA GLN A 117 3.54 -3.18 -11.09
C GLN A 117 3.23 -1.91 -11.88
N LEU A 118 2.26 -1.13 -11.40
CA LEU A 118 1.78 0.09 -12.02
C LEU A 118 2.59 1.32 -11.60
N ARG A 119 3.62 1.16 -10.76
CA ARG A 119 4.45 2.27 -10.31
C ARG A 119 5.13 2.98 -11.49
N GLY A 120 5.00 4.29 -11.51
CA GLY A 120 5.51 5.15 -12.57
C GLY A 120 4.67 5.12 -13.85
N VAL A 121 3.45 4.59 -13.80
CA VAL A 121 2.44 4.68 -14.86
C VAL A 121 1.31 5.57 -14.36
N ASP A 122 0.82 6.48 -15.20
CA ASP A 122 -0.32 7.30 -14.83
C ASP A 122 -1.60 6.48 -14.72
N LEU A 123 -2.35 6.74 -13.66
CA LEU A 123 -3.58 6.03 -13.33
C LEU A 123 -4.77 6.97 -13.39
N GLU A 124 -5.89 6.45 -13.88
CA GLU A 124 -7.20 7.06 -13.77
C GLU A 124 -8.15 6.15 -13.00
N LYS A 125 -9.19 6.74 -12.43
CA LYS A 125 -10.19 6.00 -11.67
C LYS A 125 -11.43 5.80 -12.55
N VAL A 126 -11.62 4.58 -13.03
CA VAL A 126 -12.73 4.17 -13.91
C VAL A 126 -13.58 3.15 -13.17
N ASP A 127 -14.88 3.41 -13.04
CA ASP A 127 -15.83 2.55 -12.30
C ASP A 127 -15.40 2.24 -10.85
N GLY A 128 -14.67 3.17 -10.22
CA GLY A 128 -14.14 3.00 -8.86
C GLY A 128 -12.84 2.21 -8.76
N GLU A 129 -12.30 1.71 -9.88
CA GLU A 129 -11.02 1.00 -9.95
C GLU A 129 -9.93 1.89 -10.56
N TRP A 130 -8.70 1.77 -10.04
CA TRP A 130 -7.54 2.46 -10.60
C TRP A 130 -6.98 1.66 -11.78
N LYS A 131 -7.01 2.25 -12.97
CA LYS A 131 -6.54 1.64 -14.22
C LYS A 131 -5.46 2.49 -14.87
N PRO A 132 -4.49 1.88 -15.57
CA PRO A 132 -3.47 2.63 -16.29
C PRO A 132 -4.08 3.40 -17.46
N VAL A 133 -3.71 4.67 -17.59
CA VAL A 133 -4.08 5.49 -18.75
C VAL A 133 -3.27 4.98 -19.95
N HIS A 134 -3.93 4.58 -21.02
CA HIS A 134 -3.22 4.14 -22.22
C HIS A 134 -2.82 5.37 -23.04
N ALA A 135 -1.67 5.33 -23.70
CA ALA A 135 -1.16 6.46 -24.47
C ALA A 135 -2.08 6.89 -25.64
N SER A 136 -3.00 6.01 -26.05
CA SER A 136 -4.12 6.33 -26.96
C SER A 136 -5.10 7.34 -26.35
N ASP A 137 -5.36 7.23 -25.04
CA ASP A 137 -6.41 7.97 -24.34
C ASP A 137 -5.92 9.38 -23.99
N LEU A 138 -4.61 9.52 -23.75
CA LEU A 138 -3.95 10.83 -23.61
C LEU A 138 -4.00 11.65 -24.91
N ARG A 139 -3.94 11.00 -26.09
CA ARG A 139 -4.06 11.70 -27.37
C ARG A 139 -5.47 12.23 -27.59
N GLU A 140 -6.50 11.52 -27.13
CA GLU A 140 -7.88 12.00 -27.22
C GLU A 140 -8.13 13.18 -26.28
N LEU A 141 -7.56 13.18 -25.07
CA LEU A 141 -7.64 14.32 -24.14
C LEU A 141 -6.93 15.58 -24.66
N ASP A 142 -5.74 15.45 -25.25
CA ASP A 142 -5.05 16.57 -25.90
C ASP A 142 -5.81 17.07 -27.14
N GLN A 143 -6.50 16.17 -27.86
CA GLN A 143 -7.27 16.49 -29.05
C GLN A 143 -8.64 17.12 -28.71
N GLU A 144 -9.27 16.72 -27.60
CA GLU A 144 -10.45 17.38 -27.02
C GLU A 144 -10.11 18.76 -26.45
N ALA A 145 -8.96 18.92 -25.80
CA ALA A 145 -8.45 20.22 -25.35
C ALA A 145 -8.14 21.16 -26.53
N ALA A 146 -7.64 20.61 -27.65
CA ALA A 146 -7.37 21.36 -28.88
C ALA A 146 -8.64 21.76 -29.65
N ASN A 147 -9.77 21.09 -29.43
CA ASN A 147 -11.04 21.41 -30.10
C ASN A 147 -11.82 22.58 -29.43
N GLY A 148 -11.27 23.18 -28.36
CA GLY A 148 -11.92 24.25 -27.59
C GLY A 148 -11.58 25.69 -27.97
N ALA A 149 -10.60 25.96 -28.84
CA ALA A 149 -10.28 27.34 -29.21
C ALA A 149 -9.68 27.44 -30.60
N GLY A 150 -10.48 27.90 -31.56
CA GLY A 150 -9.96 28.46 -32.80
C GLY A 150 -9.26 29.80 -32.53
N SER A 151 -8.02 29.95 -32.97
CA SER A 151 -7.55 31.07 -33.81
C SER A 151 -6.02 31.01 -33.99
N ALA A 152 -5.60 31.48 -35.17
CA ALA A 152 -4.31 31.32 -35.82
C ALA A 152 -3.09 32.05 -35.20
N ALA A 153 -1.90 31.56 -35.61
CA ALA A 153 -0.58 32.20 -35.81
C ALA A 153 0.51 31.28 -35.23
N GLY A 154 1.66 31.02 -35.83
CA GLY A 154 2.41 31.53 -36.98
C GLY A 154 3.83 30.95 -36.83
N ASP A 155 4.52 30.73 -37.95
CA ASP A 155 5.90 30.22 -38.04
C ASP A 155 6.89 30.76 -37.00
N THR A 156 7.79 29.91 -36.50
CA THR A 156 9.25 30.10 -36.69
C THR A 156 10.06 28.88 -36.23
N ASP A 157 10.86 28.40 -37.17
CA ASP A 157 12.04 27.55 -37.04
C ASP A 157 13.11 28.17 -36.13
N SER A 158 13.75 27.37 -35.27
CA SER A 158 15.09 27.60 -34.71
C SER A 158 15.60 26.33 -34.02
N GLY A 159 16.82 25.94 -34.40
CA GLY A 159 17.43 24.64 -34.15
C GLY A 159 17.86 24.33 -32.71
N ALA A 160 18.12 23.04 -32.51
CA ALA A 160 18.71 22.41 -31.32
C ALA A 160 20.14 22.92 -31.03
N PRO A 161 20.72 22.71 -29.81
CA PRO A 161 21.13 21.37 -29.40
C PRO A 161 20.95 21.01 -27.90
N ASP A 162 21.12 19.71 -27.64
CA ASP A 162 21.25 19.06 -26.33
C ASP A 162 22.04 19.86 -25.27
N THR A 163 21.45 19.97 -24.07
CA THR A 163 22.22 20.01 -22.82
C THR A 163 21.51 19.23 -21.72
N SER A 164 22.14 18.11 -21.34
CA SER A 164 22.00 17.48 -20.03
C SER A 164 22.19 18.54 -18.93
N ALA A 165 21.15 18.80 -18.15
CA ALA A 165 21.23 19.60 -16.94
C ALA A 165 20.68 18.81 -15.75
N VAL A 166 21.61 18.53 -14.84
CA VAL A 166 21.47 17.94 -13.52
C VAL A 166 20.40 18.66 -12.71
N ALA A 167 19.31 17.97 -12.36
CA ALA A 167 18.40 18.45 -11.32
C ALA A 167 18.95 18.02 -9.95
N ALA A 168 19.71 18.94 -9.36
CA ALA A 168 20.12 18.90 -7.97
C ALA A 168 18.88 18.88 -7.05
N GLY A 169 18.99 18.12 -5.96
CA GLY A 169 17.89 17.81 -5.05
C GLY A 169 17.30 19.03 -4.35
N ALA A 170 15.97 19.09 -4.36
CA ALA A 170 15.20 19.75 -3.32
C ALA A 170 14.91 18.71 -2.23
N HIS A 171 15.82 18.61 -1.25
CA HIS A 171 15.52 18.00 0.03
C HIS A 171 14.47 18.86 0.75
N VAL A 172 13.21 18.45 0.69
CA VAL A 172 12.28 18.76 1.77
C VAL A 172 12.54 17.67 2.83
N PRO A 173 12.87 18.00 4.08
CA PRO A 173 13.02 16.99 5.11
C PRO A 173 11.62 16.40 5.37
N ALA A 174 11.35 15.23 4.80
CA ALA A 174 10.29 14.38 5.29
C ALA A 174 10.64 14.07 6.75
N ALA A 175 9.83 14.61 7.66
CA ALA A 175 9.89 14.31 9.08
C ALA A 175 10.02 12.79 9.23
N GLY A 176 11.20 12.35 9.69
CA GLY A 176 11.46 10.95 9.93
C GLY A 176 10.51 10.48 11.02
N ALA A 177 9.52 9.67 10.64
CA ALA A 177 8.88 8.74 11.55
C ALA A 177 9.97 7.74 11.97
N GLN A 178 10.73 8.11 13.00
CA GLN A 178 11.48 7.15 13.80
C GLN A 178 10.42 6.34 14.55
N ILE A 179 10.09 5.16 14.04
CA ILE A 179 9.33 4.19 14.81
C ILE A 179 10.33 3.56 15.78
N PRO A 180 10.21 3.76 17.11
CA PRO A 180 11.00 3.01 18.07
C PRO A 180 10.61 1.54 18.01
N ALA A 181 11.59 0.68 18.25
CA ALA A 181 11.41 -0.76 18.30
C ALA A 181 10.27 -1.13 19.27
N THR A 182 9.50 -2.15 18.90
CA THR A 182 8.45 -2.79 19.72
C THR A 182 8.87 -2.91 21.19
N GLY A 183 8.28 -2.07 22.04
CA GLY A 183 8.50 -2.11 23.49
C GLY A 183 8.23 -0.80 24.23
N ASP A 184 8.30 0.36 23.58
CA ASP A 184 8.09 1.64 24.27
C ASP A 184 7.38 2.62 23.34
N VAL A 185 6.05 2.69 23.45
CA VAL A 185 5.25 3.71 22.76
C VAL A 185 5.07 4.86 23.74
N ASP A 186 5.59 6.03 23.36
CA ASP A 186 5.47 7.24 24.16
C ASP A 186 3.98 7.58 24.41
N PRO A 187 3.55 7.72 25.68
CA PRO A 187 2.16 8.00 26.02
C PRO A 187 1.64 9.30 25.41
N GLU A 188 2.50 10.27 25.08
CA GLU A 188 2.08 11.49 24.40
C GLU A 188 1.65 11.25 22.95
N VAL A 189 2.29 10.28 22.27
CA VAL A 189 1.92 9.90 20.89
C VAL A 189 0.58 9.16 20.89
N LEU A 190 0.33 8.30 21.87
CA LEU A 190 -0.97 7.64 22.04
C LEU A 190 -2.09 8.64 22.39
N ALA A 191 -1.77 9.68 23.17
CA ALA A 191 -2.71 10.74 23.49
C ALA A 191 -3.04 11.62 22.27
N ALA A 192 -2.04 11.93 21.43
CA ALA A 192 -2.23 12.69 20.21
C ALA A 192 -3.07 11.93 19.17
N ASP A 193 -2.80 10.64 18.98
CA ASP A 193 -3.55 9.79 18.05
C ASP A 193 -5.01 9.61 18.52
N ARG A 194 -5.22 9.43 19.84
CA ARG A 194 -6.57 9.37 20.42
C ARG A 194 -7.33 10.69 20.31
N ALA A 195 -6.65 11.84 20.45
CA ALA A 195 -7.25 13.15 20.27
C ALA A 195 -7.63 13.41 18.80
N GLU A 196 -6.83 12.92 17.85
CA GLU A 196 -7.13 13.01 16.42
C GLU A 196 -8.32 12.13 16.03
N LEU A 197 -8.42 10.91 16.58
CA LEU A 197 -9.58 10.03 16.39
C LEU A 197 -10.87 10.62 16.96
N GLN A 198 -10.81 11.26 18.14
CA GLN A 198 -11.94 12.00 18.72
C GLN A 198 -12.34 13.21 17.88
N ARG A 199 -11.37 13.95 17.31
CA ARG A 199 -11.64 15.07 16.39
C ARG A 199 -12.36 14.62 15.12
N LEU A 200 -12.07 13.41 14.66
CA LEU A 200 -12.73 12.79 13.50
C LEU A 200 -14.09 12.15 13.85
N GLY A 201 -14.52 12.21 15.10
CA GLY A 201 -15.78 11.63 15.56
C GLY A 201 -15.79 10.10 15.56
N ILE A 202 -14.62 9.46 15.55
CA ILE A 202 -14.47 8.01 15.54
C ILE A 202 -14.38 7.53 16.98
N ASP A 203 -15.45 6.92 17.49
CA ASP A 203 -15.44 6.28 18.80
C ASP A 203 -14.72 4.92 18.71
N MET A 204 -13.50 4.86 19.24
CA MET A 204 -12.72 3.63 19.27
C MET A 204 -13.40 2.50 20.07
N ALA A 205 -14.23 2.82 21.07
CA ALA A 205 -14.96 1.81 21.82
C ALA A 205 -16.12 1.21 21.01
N GLU A 206 -16.66 1.95 20.03
CA GLU A 206 -17.67 1.46 19.08
C GLU A 206 -17.00 0.64 17.97
N VAL A 207 -15.86 1.11 17.44
CA VAL A 207 -15.05 0.37 16.47
C VAL A 207 -14.58 -0.98 17.04
N GLU A 208 -14.15 -1.01 18.31
CA GLU A 208 -13.77 -2.24 19.00
C GLU A 208 -14.97 -3.16 19.24
N ARG A 209 -16.15 -2.62 19.57
CA ARG A 209 -17.37 -3.40 19.78
C ARG A 209 -17.93 -4.01 18.49
N GLU A 210 -17.90 -3.25 17.39
CA GLU A 210 -18.27 -3.75 16.06
C GLU A 210 -17.26 -4.78 15.54
N ALA A 211 -15.96 -4.57 15.79
CA ALA A 211 -14.91 -5.51 15.40
C ALA A 211 -14.98 -6.84 16.17
N LEU A 212 -15.49 -6.81 17.41
CA LEU A 212 -15.72 -7.99 18.25
C LEU A 212 -17.09 -8.64 18.03
N GLY A 213 -17.87 -8.18 17.03
CA GLY A 213 -19.15 -8.79 16.65
C GLY A 213 -20.31 -8.50 17.62
N GLY A 214 -20.19 -7.47 18.46
CA GLY A 214 -21.27 -7.01 19.33
C GLY A 214 -22.20 -6.03 18.62
N GLY A 215 -23.11 -6.55 17.82
CA GLY A 215 -24.29 -5.81 17.35
C GLY A 215 -25.52 -6.19 18.17
N ALA A 216 -26.22 -5.19 18.72
CA ALA A 216 -27.56 -5.36 19.27
C ALA A 216 -28.58 -5.65 18.15
#